data_AF-A0A537E2V3-F1
#
_entry.id   AF-A0A537E2V3-F1
#
_cell.length_a   1.000
_cell.length_b   1.000
_cell.length_c   1.000
_cell.angle_alpha   90.00
_cell.angle_beta   90.00
_cell.angle_gamma   90.00
#
_symmetry.space_group_name_H-M   'P 1'
#
loop_
_entity.id
_entity.type
_entity.pdbx_description
1 polymer ?
#
loop_
_entity_poly.entity_id
_entity_poly.type
_entity_poly.pdbx_seq_one_letter_code
_entity_poly.pdbx_strand_id
1 'polypeptide(L)'
;MERKVAQTELDAEEYRALVRIAEKKGLTIKDALREAALRWTSEESGIDPKDPIFDIALGRRKAQDWGKGTERASREVDETLYGK
;
A
#
# COMPACT_ATOMS: atom_id res chain seq x y z
N MET A 1 -8.76 5.62 -23.27
CA MET A 1 -7.79 6.15 -22.30
C MET A 1 -6.50 6.48 -23.04
N GLU A 2 -5.94 7.66 -22.80
CA GLU A 2 -4.66 8.08 -23.37
C GLU A 2 -3.54 7.19 -22.83
N ARG A 3 -2.65 6.68 -23.70
CA ARG A 3 -1.49 5.86 -23.32
C ARG A 3 -0.23 6.69 -23.49
N LYS A 4 0.62 6.74 -22.47
CA LYS A 4 1.96 7.32 -22.55
C LYS A 4 3.00 6.19 -22.56
N VAL A 5 4.13 6.42 -23.22
CA VAL A 5 5.26 5.48 -23.27
C VAL A 5 6.40 6.07 -22.46
N ALA A 6 6.86 5.33 -21.45
CA ALA A 6 8.11 5.62 -20.74
C ALA A 6 9.22 4.75 -21.35
N GLN A 7 10.34 5.36 -21.69
CA GLN A 7 11.54 4.68 -22.19
C GLN A 7 12.69 4.98 -21.23
N THR A 8 13.49 3.96 -20.94
CA THR A 8 14.70 4.07 -20.12
C THR A 8 15.75 3.15 -20.71
N GLU A 9 17.01 3.51 -20.49
CA GLU A 9 18.14 2.64 -20.77
C GLU A 9 18.45 1.83 -19.51
N LEU A 10 18.77 0.56 -19.68
CA LEU A 10 19.27 -0.33 -18.64
C LEU A 10 20.62 -0.84 -19.09
N ASP A 11 21.57 -0.96 -18.17
CA ASP A 11 22.81 -1.62 -18.49
C ASP A 11 22.60 -3.12 -18.75
N ALA A 12 23.65 -3.79 -19.22
CA ALA A 12 23.56 -5.21 -19.57
C ALA A 12 23.28 -6.11 -18.35
N GLU A 13 23.70 -5.72 -17.15
CA GLU A 13 23.49 -6.48 -15.91
C GLU A 13 22.07 -6.29 -15.38
N GLU A 14 21.59 -5.06 -15.31
CA GLU A 14 20.23 -4.67 -14.96
C GLU A 14 19.21 -5.35 -15.88
N TYR A 15 19.47 -5.32 -17.19
CA TYR A 15 18.61 -5.97 -18.16
C TYR A 15 18.56 -7.49 -17.96
N ARG A 16 19.72 -8.14 -17.73
CA ARG A 16 19.79 -9.58 -17.46
C ARG A 16 19.04 -9.96 -16.18
N ALA A 17 19.16 -9.15 -15.13
CA ALA A 17 18.45 -9.36 -13.88
C ALA A 17 16.93 -9.30 -14.08
N LEU A 18 16.46 -8.30 -14.84
CA LEU A 18 15.05 -8.15 -15.20
C LEU A 18 14.52 -9.35 -16.01
N VAL A 19 15.28 -9.80 -17.02
CA VAL A 19 14.92 -10.96 -17.85
C VAL A 19 14.74 -12.21 -17.00
N ARG A 20 15.69 -12.52 -16.11
CA ARG A 20 15.62 -13.70 -15.23
C ARG A 20 14.37 -13.68 -14.34
N ILE A 21 14.00 -12.51 -13.82
CA ILE A 21 12.80 -12.34 -12.99
C ILE A 21 11.53 -12.52 -13.83
N ALA A 22 11.51 -11.95 -15.04
CA ALA A 22 10.38 -12.07 -15.97
C ALA A 22 10.15 -13.53 -16.37
N GLU A 23 11.22 -14.25 -16.75
CA GLU A 23 11.18 -15.68 -17.10
C GLU A 23 10.66 -16.54 -15.94
N LYS A 24 11.18 -16.31 -14.72
CA LYS A 24 10.74 -17.02 -13.51
C LYS A 24 9.24 -16.84 -13.24
N LYS A 25 8.68 -15.67 -13.58
CA LYS A 25 7.26 -15.36 -13.42
C LYS A 25 6.41 -15.70 -14.65
N GLY A 26 7.00 -16.17 -15.75
CA GLY A 26 6.29 -16.41 -17.01
C GLY A 26 5.76 -15.13 -17.66
N LEU A 27 6.40 -13.99 -17.40
CA LEU A 27 5.98 -12.67 -17.90
C LEU A 27 6.84 -12.21 -19.06
N THR A 28 6.27 -11.37 -19.93
CA THR A 28 7.08 -10.61 -20.89
C THR A 28 7.87 -9.52 -20.16
N ILE A 29 8.99 -9.08 -20.74
CA ILE A 29 9.81 -7.99 -20.17
C ILE A 29 8.97 -6.71 -19.97
N LYS A 30 8.05 -6.42 -20.90
CA LYS A 30 7.17 -5.26 -20.81
C LYS A 30 6.18 -5.37 -19.66
N ASP A 31 5.65 -6.57 -19.42
CA ASP A 31 4.72 -6.79 -18.31
C ASP A 31 5.44 -6.77 -16.97
N ALA A 32 6.65 -7.34 -16.90
CA ALA A 32 7.50 -7.24 -15.72
C ALA A 32 7.86 -5.79 -15.38
N LEU A 33 8.21 -4.96 -16.37
CA LEU A 33 8.45 -3.53 -16.18
C LEU A 33 7.20 -2.78 -15.73
N ARG A 34 6.03 -3.12 -16.30
CA ARG A 34 4.76 -2.52 -15.88
C ARG A 34 4.46 -2.87 -14.42
N GLU A 35 4.61 -4.13 -14.04
CA GLU A 35 4.40 -4.58 -12.66
C GLU A 35 5.36 -3.88 -11.70
N ALA A 36 6.65 -3.80 -12.05
CA ALA A 36 7.66 -3.11 -11.25
C ALA A 36 7.33 -1.62 -11.07
N ALA A 37 6.96 -0.92 -12.15
CA ALA A 37 6.58 0.50 -12.09
C ALA A 37 5.33 0.73 -11.22
N LEU A 38 4.31 -0.14 -11.33
CA LEU A 38 3.12 -0.06 -10.50
C LEU A 38 3.44 -0.31 -9.03
N ARG A 39 4.26 -1.33 -8.76
CA ARG A 39 4.68 -1.68 -7.41
C ARG A 39 5.48 -0.55 -6.77
N TRP A 40 6.48 -0.02 -7.48
CA TRP A 40 7.27 1.12 -7.03
C TRP A 40 6.38 2.34 -6.76
N THR A 41 5.46 2.66 -7.67
CA THR A 41 4.52 3.77 -7.46
C THR A 41 3.65 3.55 -6.22
N SER A 42 3.19 2.33 -5.97
CA SER A 42 2.40 2.01 -4.78
C SER A 42 3.22 2.11 -3.50
N GLU A 43 4.47 1.65 -3.52
CA GLU A 43 5.38 1.72 -2.37
C GLU A 43 5.75 3.18 -2.04
N GLU A 44 6.07 3.99 -3.05
CA GLU A 44 6.45 5.40 -2.88
C GLU A 44 5.26 6.34 -2.68
N SER A 45 4.05 5.96 -3.10
CA SER A 45 2.84 6.77 -2.88
C SER A 45 2.51 6.97 -1.40
N GLY A 46 3.17 6.23 -0.50
CA GLY A 46 2.99 6.33 0.93
C GLY A 46 1.56 5.98 1.35
N ILE A 47 1.16 6.47 2.52
CA ILE A 47 -0.22 6.36 2.98
C ILE A 47 -1.08 7.30 2.15
N ASP A 48 -2.11 6.78 1.47
CA ASP A 48 -3.08 7.63 0.77
C ASP A 48 -3.69 8.62 1.77
N PRO A 49 -3.46 9.94 1.62
CA PRO A 49 -3.99 10.93 2.52
C PRO A 49 -5.51 10.95 2.56
N LYS A 50 -6.21 10.36 1.57
CA LYS A 50 -7.66 10.26 1.50
C LYS A 50 -8.19 8.90 1.97
N ASP A 51 -7.32 7.99 2.41
CA ASP A 51 -7.76 6.68 2.87
C ASP A 51 -8.65 6.86 4.12
N PRO A 52 -9.91 6.36 4.04
CA PRO A 52 -10.86 6.43 5.12
C PRO A 52 -10.38 5.94 6.48
N ILE A 53 -9.40 5.03 6.53
CA ILE A 53 -8.89 4.48 7.78
C ILE A 53 -8.12 5.51 8.62
N PHE A 54 -7.47 6.48 7.98
CA PHE A 54 -6.67 7.50 8.67
C PHE A 54 -7.44 8.78 9.01
N ASP A 55 -8.68 8.91 8.55
CA ASP A 55 -9.49 10.10 8.85
C ASP A 55 -9.71 10.32 10.35
N ILE A 56 -9.74 9.26 11.16
CA ILE A 56 -9.86 9.37 12.63
C ILE A 56 -8.56 9.91 13.23
N ALA A 57 -7.41 9.34 12.85
CA ALA A 57 -6.10 9.77 13.34
C ALA A 57 -5.72 11.19 12.88
N LEU A 58 -6.19 11.58 11.69
CA LEU A 58 -6.00 12.92 11.11
C LEU A 58 -7.07 13.93 11.57
N GLY A 59 -7.99 13.54 12.46
CA GLY A 59 -9.02 14.43 13.02
C GLY A 59 -10.11 14.86 12.03
N ARG A 60 -10.20 14.22 10.86
CA ARG A 60 -11.19 14.49 9.81
C ARG A 60 -12.52 13.78 10.05
N ARG A 61 -12.50 12.67 10.79
CA ARG A 61 -13.69 12.00 11.31
C ARG A 61 -13.56 11.73 12.80
N LYS A 62 -14.69 11.74 13.50
CA LYS A 62 -14.75 11.27 14.88
C LYS A 62 -14.84 9.76 14.89
N ALA A 63 -14.30 9.15 15.94
CA ALA A 63 -14.55 7.74 16.22
C ALA A 63 -16.07 7.51 16.28
N GLN A 64 -16.50 6.33 15.81
CA GLN A 64 -17.91 5.99 15.82
C GLN A 64 -18.42 5.91 17.26
N ASP A 65 -19.41 6.73 17.57
CA ASP A 65 -20.10 6.73 18.86
C ASP A 65 -21.14 5.61 18.83
N TRP A 66 -20.96 4.61 19.69
CA TRP A 66 -21.86 3.46 19.82
C TRP A 66 -22.91 3.68 20.92
N GLY A 67 -22.98 4.88 21.49
CA GLY A 67 -23.94 5.28 22.51
C GLY A 67 -23.39 5.20 23.94
N LYS A 68 -24.25 5.55 24.89
CA LYS A 68 -23.91 5.64 26.32
C LYS A 68 -23.38 4.29 26.86
N GLY A 69 -22.27 4.33 27.58
CA GLY A 69 -21.61 3.15 28.14
C GLY A 69 -20.50 2.58 27.26
N THR A 70 -20.26 3.14 26.07
CA THR A 70 -19.18 2.71 25.17
C THR A 70 -17.96 3.63 25.20
N GLU A 71 -17.98 4.67 26.04
CA GLU A 71 -16.96 5.72 26.10
C GLU A 71 -15.58 5.17 26.52
N ARG A 72 -15.56 4.05 27.24
CA ARG A 72 -14.33 3.39 27.73
C ARG A 72 -14.15 1.98 27.17
N ALA A 73 -14.92 1.59 26.16
CA ALA A 73 -14.93 0.23 25.62
C ALA A 73 -13.52 -0.28 25.24
N SER A 74 -12.68 0.56 24.64
CA SER A 74 -11.29 0.20 24.32
C SER A 74 -10.48 -0.16 25.57
N ARG A 75 -10.69 0.58 26.67
CA ARG A 75 -9.96 0.36 27.92
C ARG A 75 -10.47 -0.86 28.67
N GLU A 76 -11.78 -1.12 28.63
CA GLU A 76 -12.40 -2.30 29.23
C GLU A 76 -11.96 -3.60 28.54
N VAL A 77 -11.83 -3.57 27.20
CA VAL A 77 -11.26 -4.68 26.43
C VAL A 77 -9.80 -4.91 26.81
N ASP A 78 -9.00 -3.85 26.90
CA ASP A 78 -7.59 -3.96 27.29
C ASP A 78 -7.43 -4.50 28.71
N GLU A 79 -8.26 -4.06 29.66
CA GLU A 79 -8.27 -4.56 31.04
C GLU A 79 -8.65 -6.05 31.09
N THR A 80 -9.62 -6.47 30.27
CA THR A 80 -10.04 -7.89 30.18
C THR A 80 -8.97 -8.79 29.56
N LEU A 81 -8.30 -8.32 28.49
CA LEU A 81 -7.32 -9.11 27.75
C LEU A 81 -5.93 -9.11 28.41
N TYR A 82 -5.53 -7.98 29.00
CA TYR A 82 -4.16 -7.76 29.49
C TYR A 82 -4.07 -7.56 31.00
N GLY A 83 -5.18 -7.49 31.72
CA GLY A 83 -5.22 -7.53 33.20
C GLY A 83 -4.52 -6.38 33.90
N LYS A 84 -4.53 -5.17 33.32
CA LYS A 84 -3.92 -3.96 33.91
C LYS A 84 -4.96 -3.00 34.47
#